data_AF-A0A935AEL1-F1
#
_entry.id   AF-A0A935AEL1-F1
#
_cell.length_a   1.000
_cell.length_b   1.000
_cell.length_c   1.000
_cell.angle_alpha   90.00
_cell.angle_beta   90.00
_cell.angle_gamma   90.00
#
_symmetry.space_group_name_H-M   'P 1'
#
loop_
_entity.id
_entity.type
_entity.pdbx_description
1 polymer ?
#
loop_
_entity_poly.entity_id
_entity_poly.type
_entity_poly.pdbx_seq_one_letter_code
_entity_poly.pdbx_strand_id
1 'polypeptide(L)'
;MASKKKDVKIEFTISPVLQQAEKKISEAQNFQLEVIARTNFNSFNGKRIAEWLRENHRMWRAVLLPLDFISLRDMADGHWHADTLYIYPENGYGFKLEEIMKEQFHADETQWIGRESAMDMLGTSEIKDTGYVLLSAWWD
;
A
#
# COMPACT_ATOMS: atom_id res chain seq x y z
N MET A 1 32.98 -36.55 36.87
CA MET A 1 31.60 -36.78 36.41
C MET A 1 31.33 -35.81 35.27
N ALA A 2 31.17 -36.32 34.03
CA ALA A 2 31.00 -35.48 32.84
C ALA A 2 29.50 -35.22 32.58
N SER A 3 29.12 -33.94 32.51
CA SER A 3 27.74 -33.50 32.23
C SER A 3 27.44 -33.66 30.75
N LYS A 4 26.50 -34.55 30.41
CA LYS A 4 25.98 -34.71 29.03
C LYS A 4 25.07 -33.52 28.70
N LYS A 5 25.50 -32.68 27.75
CA LYS A 5 24.60 -31.71 27.10
C LYS A 5 23.54 -32.49 26.34
N LYS A 6 22.26 -32.25 26.65
CA LYS A 6 21.12 -32.75 25.87
C LYS A 6 20.96 -31.86 24.65
N ASP A 7 21.10 -32.45 23.46
CA ASP A 7 20.73 -31.81 22.20
C ASP A 7 19.21 -31.62 22.18
N VAL A 8 18.76 -30.36 22.27
CA VAL A 8 17.36 -30.00 22.07
C VAL A 8 17.14 -29.84 20.58
N LYS A 9 16.47 -30.82 19.98
CA LYS A 9 15.98 -30.72 18.60
C LYS A 9 14.83 -29.70 18.59
N ILE A 10 15.09 -28.51 18.08
CA ILE A 10 14.05 -27.50 17.86
C ILE A 10 13.31 -27.90 16.58
N GLU A 11 12.17 -28.57 16.75
CA GLU A 11 11.23 -28.79 15.66
C GLU A 11 10.42 -27.50 15.46
N PHE A 12 10.78 -26.74 14.43
CA PHE A 12 9.96 -25.65 13.94
C PHE A 12 8.67 -26.24 13.37
N THR A 13 7.63 -26.28 14.21
CA THR A 13 6.28 -26.56 13.73
C THR A 13 5.84 -25.33 12.94
N ILE A 14 6.00 -25.38 11.63
CA ILE A 14 5.39 -24.40 10.73
C ILE A 14 3.88 -24.64 10.86
N SER A 15 3.21 -23.83 11.68
CA SER A 15 1.75 -23.77 11.68
C SER A 15 1.31 -23.54 10.22
N PRO A 16 0.40 -24.36 9.68
CA PRO A 16 -0.16 -24.12 8.36
C PRO A 16 -1.15 -22.97 8.51
N VAL A 17 -0.62 -21.75 8.62
CA VAL A 17 -1.41 -20.55 8.45
C VAL A 17 -1.80 -20.57 6.98
N LEU A 18 -2.99 -21.12 6.74
CA LEU A 18 -3.89 -20.93 5.62
C LEU A 18 -3.18 -20.36 4.40
N GLN A 19 -2.98 -21.20 3.39
CA GLN A 19 -2.89 -20.75 2.01
C GLN A 19 -4.15 -19.92 1.73
N GLN A 20 -4.13 -18.64 2.10
CA GLN A 20 -5.17 -17.69 1.78
C GLN A 20 -5.24 -17.71 0.26
N ALA A 21 -6.40 -18.09 -0.26
CA ALA A 21 -6.67 -18.04 -1.69
C ALA A 21 -6.15 -16.69 -2.20
N GLU A 22 -5.26 -16.75 -3.18
CA GLU A 22 -4.59 -15.57 -3.72
C GLU A 22 -5.67 -14.54 -4.07
N LYS A 23 -5.73 -13.44 -3.29
CA LYS A 23 -6.80 -12.47 -3.40
C LYS A 23 -6.66 -11.82 -4.78
N LYS A 24 -7.59 -12.10 -5.68
CA LYS A 24 -7.60 -11.49 -7.00
C LYS A 24 -8.11 -10.06 -6.89
N ILE A 25 -7.59 -9.17 -7.75
CA ILE A 25 -8.11 -7.82 -7.91
C ILE A 25 -9.55 -7.94 -8.42
N SER A 26 -10.49 -7.32 -7.72
CA SER A 26 -11.88 -7.23 -8.17
C SER A 26 -12.04 -6.19 -9.29
N GLU A 27 -13.13 -6.27 -10.05
CA GLU A 27 -13.45 -5.27 -11.09
C GLU A 27 -13.51 -3.84 -10.51
N ALA A 28 -14.11 -3.67 -9.33
CA ALA A 28 -14.18 -2.38 -8.65
C ALA A 28 -12.80 -1.82 -8.27
N GLN A 29 -11.89 -2.66 -7.78
CA GLN A 29 -10.49 -2.25 -7.55
C GLN A 29 -9.78 -1.95 -8.87
N ASN A 30 -10.04 -2.72 -9.93
CA ASN A 30 -9.44 -2.46 -11.22
C ASN A 30 -9.90 -1.11 -11.82
N PHE A 31 -11.15 -0.70 -11.61
CA PHE A 31 -11.62 0.63 -11.97
C PHE A 31 -10.81 1.74 -11.28
N GLN A 32 -10.53 1.60 -9.98
CA GLN A 32 -9.66 2.55 -9.26
C GLN A 32 -8.22 2.54 -9.79
N LEU A 33 -7.69 1.38 -10.16
CA LEU A 33 -6.36 1.28 -10.78
C LEU A 33 -6.34 1.86 -12.21
N GLU A 34 -7.46 1.86 -12.93
CA GLU A 34 -7.59 2.52 -14.23
C GLU A 34 -7.62 4.04 -14.11
N VAL A 35 -8.27 4.54 -13.06
CA VAL A 35 -8.18 5.96 -12.67
C VAL A 35 -6.73 6.35 -12.41
N ILE A 36 -6.01 5.62 -11.53
CA ILE A 36 -4.59 5.87 -11.27
C ILE A 36 -3.77 5.81 -12.57
N ALA A 37 -4.03 4.83 -13.44
CA ALA A 37 -3.30 4.68 -14.70
C ALA A 37 -3.45 5.87 -15.66
N ARG A 38 -4.53 6.64 -15.55
CA ARG A 38 -4.81 7.82 -16.37
C ARG A 38 -4.23 9.10 -15.79
N THR A 39 -3.90 9.11 -14.50
CA THR A 39 -3.29 10.25 -13.80
C THR A 39 -1.84 10.43 -14.23
N ASN A 40 -1.51 11.59 -14.79
CA ASN A 40 -0.15 12.01 -15.06
C ASN A 40 -0.06 13.50 -14.73
N PHE A 41 0.50 13.79 -13.57
CA PHE A 41 0.64 15.15 -13.05
C PHE A 41 1.98 15.21 -12.31
N ASN A 42 2.77 16.28 -12.50
CA ASN A 42 4.14 16.34 -11.98
C ASN A 42 4.97 15.12 -12.44
N SER A 43 5.89 14.61 -11.61
CA SER A 43 6.61 13.36 -11.86
C SER A 43 5.78 12.08 -11.60
N PHE A 44 4.50 12.21 -11.23
CA PHE A 44 3.62 11.05 -11.02
C PHE A 44 3.30 10.33 -12.34
N ASN A 45 3.90 9.16 -12.54
CA ASN A 45 3.61 8.28 -13.69
C ASN A 45 2.57 7.22 -13.31
N GLY A 46 1.30 7.61 -13.39
CA GLY A 46 0.19 6.75 -12.97
C GLY A 46 0.09 5.44 -13.72
N LYS A 47 0.41 5.42 -15.03
CA LYS A 47 0.39 4.18 -15.83
C LYS A 47 1.36 3.14 -15.25
N ARG A 48 2.63 3.54 -15.06
CA ARG A 48 3.68 2.64 -14.55
C ARG A 48 3.39 2.18 -13.12
N ILE A 49 2.90 3.09 -12.27
CA ILE A 49 2.52 2.78 -10.89
C ILE A 49 1.35 1.79 -10.87
N ALA A 50 0.29 2.02 -11.65
CA ALA A 50 -0.88 1.14 -11.69
C ALA A 50 -0.57 -0.25 -12.25
N GLU A 51 0.31 -0.37 -13.25
CA GLU A 51 0.80 -1.67 -13.75
C GLU A 51 1.51 -2.43 -12.62
N TRP A 52 2.43 -1.78 -11.91
CA TRP A 52 3.14 -2.38 -10.79
C TRP A 52 2.21 -2.78 -9.64
N LEU A 53 1.23 -1.93 -9.30
CA LEU A 53 0.24 -2.23 -8.27
C LEU A 53 -0.59 -3.47 -8.60
N ARG A 54 -0.92 -3.69 -9.89
CA ARG A 54 -1.61 -4.90 -10.35
C ARG A 54 -0.76 -6.15 -10.15
N GLU A 55 0.51 -6.09 -10.55
CA GLU A 55 1.47 -7.19 -10.41
C GLU A 55 1.80 -7.52 -8.96
N ASN A 56 1.66 -6.54 -8.05
CA ASN A 56 2.05 -6.64 -6.65
C ASN A 56 0.85 -6.50 -5.69
N HIS A 57 -0.35 -6.89 -6.11
CA HIS A 57 -1.60 -6.76 -5.32
C HIS A 57 -1.49 -7.33 -3.89
N ARG A 58 -0.72 -8.40 -3.69
CA ARG A 58 -0.51 -9.00 -2.38
C ARG A 58 0.16 -8.08 -1.34
N MET A 59 0.75 -6.97 -1.78
CA MET A 59 1.49 -6.05 -0.90
C MET A 59 0.58 -5.00 -0.25
N TRP A 60 -0.64 -4.81 -0.76
CA TRP A 60 -1.52 -3.72 -0.33
C TRP A 60 -2.96 -4.18 -0.15
N ARG A 61 -3.65 -3.57 0.82
CA ARG A 61 -5.09 -3.72 1.10
C ARG A 61 -5.93 -2.76 0.28
N ALA A 62 -5.48 -1.51 0.20
CA ALA A 62 -6.11 -0.44 -0.54
C ALA A 62 -5.06 0.53 -1.07
N VAL A 63 -5.35 1.16 -2.20
CA VAL A 63 -4.56 2.24 -2.80
C VAL A 63 -5.51 3.27 -3.38
N LEU A 64 -5.28 4.56 -3.09
CA LEU A 64 -6.14 5.65 -3.53
C LEU A 64 -5.33 6.91 -3.81
N LEU A 65 -5.76 7.66 -4.81
CA LEU A 65 -5.40 9.07 -4.96
C LEU A 65 -6.23 9.91 -3.97
N PRO A 66 -5.77 11.10 -3.56
CA PRO A 66 -6.62 12.05 -2.86
C PRO A 66 -7.88 12.32 -3.68
N LEU A 67 -9.03 12.29 -3.00
CA LEU A 67 -10.31 12.65 -3.60
C LEU A 67 -10.78 13.96 -2.98
N ASP A 68 -10.65 15.03 -3.74
CA ASP A 68 -11.19 16.34 -3.41
C ASP A 68 -12.14 16.85 -4.50
N PHE A 69 -12.78 18.00 -4.27
CA PHE A 69 -13.71 18.57 -5.25
C PHE A 69 -13.03 18.94 -6.57
N ILE A 70 -11.75 19.29 -6.54
CA ILE A 70 -10.96 19.63 -7.73
C ILE A 70 -10.76 18.38 -8.59
N SER A 71 -10.47 17.25 -7.96
CA SER A 71 -10.27 15.96 -8.60
C SER A 71 -11.48 15.57 -9.47
N LEU A 72 -12.70 15.67 -8.94
CA LEU A 72 -13.91 15.33 -9.71
C LEU A 72 -14.28 16.38 -10.75
N ARG A 73 -14.01 17.66 -10.48
CA ARG A 73 -14.23 18.74 -11.46
C ARG A 73 -13.35 18.52 -12.71
N ASP A 74 -12.07 18.26 -12.52
CA ASP A 74 -11.09 18.19 -13.61
C ASP A 74 -11.10 16.84 -14.34
N MET A 75 -11.67 15.80 -13.72
CA MET A 75 -11.95 14.53 -14.38
C MET A 75 -12.86 14.66 -15.61
N ALA A 76 -13.70 15.70 -15.66
CA ALA A 76 -14.53 16.00 -16.84
C ALA A 76 -13.67 16.27 -18.10
N ASP A 77 -12.48 16.82 -17.90
CA ASP A 77 -11.49 17.09 -18.95
C ASP A 77 -10.48 15.94 -19.11
N GLY A 78 -10.70 14.82 -18.41
CA GLY A 78 -9.81 13.65 -18.43
C GLY A 78 -8.54 13.83 -17.59
N HIS A 79 -8.51 14.84 -16.72
CA HIS A 79 -7.38 15.12 -15.84
C HIS A 79 -7.70 14.72 -14.40
N TRP A 80 -6.73 14.17 -13.69
CA TRP A 80 -6.76 14.07 -12.24
C TRP A 80 -5.51 14.77 -11.74
N HIS A 81 -5.67 15.92 -11.08
CA HIS A 81 -4.56 16.68 -10.53
C HIS A 81 -4.14 16.11 -9.17
N ALA A 82 -3.58 14.91 -9.20
CA ALA A 82 -3.01 14.28 -8.02
C ALA A 82 -1.60 13.80 -8.31
N ASP A 83 -0.75 14.14 -7.38
CA ASP A 83 0.66 13.80 -7.29
C ASP A 83 0.96 13.04 -5.99
N THR A 84 -0.08 12.61 -5.28
CA THR A 84 0.02 11.86 -4.03
C THR A 84 -0.69 10.52 -4.18
N LEU A 85 -0.06 9.45 -3.71
CA LEU A 85 -0.66 8.12 -3.60
C LEU A 85 -0.69 7.68 -2.13
N TYR A 86 -1.89 7.34 -1.66
CA TYR A 86 -2.07 6.69 -0.37
C TYR A 86 -2.12 5.18 -0.54
N ILE A 87 -1.33 4.47 0.27
CA ILE A 87 -1.23 3.02 0.25
C ILE A 87 -1.52 2.50 1.65
N TYR A 88 -2.54 1.65 1.77
CA TYR A 88 -2.75 0.82 2.95
C TYR A 88 -2.04 -0.52 2.74
N PRO A 89 -0.85 -0.75 3.31
CA PRO A 89 -0.10 -1.99 3.12
C PRO A 89 -0.80 -3.22 3.72
N GLU A 90 -0.50 -4.38 3.15
CA GLU A 90 -0.67 -5.65 3.88
C GLU A 90 0.41 -5.80 4.96
N ASN A 91 0.10 -6.63 5.97
CA ASN A 91 1.01 -6.84 7.10
C ASN A 91 2.39 -7.32 6.62
N GLY A 92 3.46 -6.65 7.06
CA GLY A 92 4.83 -6.99 6.71
C GLY A 92 5.36 -6.36 5.41
N TYR A 93 4.52 -5.70 4.61
CA TYR A 93 4.94 -5.06 3.37
C TYR A 93 5.20 -3.55 3.49
N GLY A 94 4.91 -2.93 4.64
CA GLY A 94 4.98 -1.48 4.81
C GLY A 94 6.33 -0.86 4.42
N PHE A 95 7.41 -1.24 5.09
CA PHE A 95 8.76 -0.73 4.77
C PHE A 95 9.19 -1.05 3.34
N LYS A 96 8.76 -2.20 2.80
CA LYS A 96 9.09 -2.56 1.42
C LYS A 96 8.38 -1.67 0.42
N LEU A 97 7.12 -1.33 0.65
CA LEU A 97 6.37 -0.39 -0.16
C LEU A 97 6.99 1.01 -0.11
N GLU A 98 7.39 1.47 1.07
CA GLU A 98 8.08 2.76 1.23
C GLU A 98 9.38 2.81 0.42
N GLU A 99 10.23 1.79 0.55
CA GLU A 99 11.47 1.65 -0.24
C GLU A 99 11.18 1.67 -1.74
N ILE A 100 10.16 0.95 -2.21
CA ILE A 100 9.82 0.90 -3.64
C ILE A 100 9.34 2.26 -4.14
N MET A 101 8.48 2.96 -3.39
CA MET A 101 8.01 4.29 -3.78
C MET A 101 9.18 5.28 -3.91
N LYS A 102 10.13 5.26 -2.95
CA LYS A 102 11.35 6.09 -2.98
C LYS A 102 12.31 5.71 -4.11
N GLU A 103 12.74 4.45 -4.15
CA GLU A 103 13.90 4.05 -4.95
C GLU A 103 13.54 3.69 -6.40
N GLN A 104 12.35 3.11 -6.63
CA GLN A 104 11.94 2.64 -7.96
C GLN A 104 11.03 3.65 -8.68
N PHE A 105 10.15 4.31 -7.93
CA PHE A 105 9.21 5.29 -8.46
C PHE A 105 9.63 6.73 -8.20
N HIS A 106 10.71 6.96 -7.46
CA HIS A 106 11.28 8.28 -7.22
C HIS A 106 10.26 9.25 -6.64
N ALA A 107 9.45 8.80 -5.67
CA ALA A 107 8.66 9.70 -4.85
C ALA A 107 9.60 10.66 -4.12
N ASP A 108 9.36 11.95 -4.25
CA ASP A 108 10.14 13.02 -3.62
C ASP A 108 10.01 12.97 -2.10
N GLU A 109 8.80 12.66 -1.61
CA GLU A 109 8.53 12.48 -0.19
C GLU A 109 7.69 11.23 0.06
N THR A 110 8.02 10.52 1.14
CA THR A 110 7.11 9.51 1.70
C THR A 110 6.92 9.72 3.19
N GLN A 111 5.68 9.61 3.65
CA GLN A 111 5.30 9.80 5.04
C GLN A 111 4.38 8.68 5.52
N TRP A 112 4.55 8.25 6.76
CA TRP A 112 3.59 7.37 7.41
C TRP A 112 2.52 8.17 8.17
N ILE A 113 1.27 7.84 7.90
CA ILE A 113 0.09 8.36 8.58
C ILE A 113 -0.43 7.28 9.53
N GLY A 114 -0.63 7.67 10.78
CA GLY A 114 -1.09 6.78 11.86
C GLY A 114 -2.18 7.44 12.72
N ARG A 115 -2.58 6.73 13.78
CA ARG A 115 -3.51 7.18 14.82
C ARG A 115 -4.82 7.75 14.24
N GLU A 116 -5.34 8.82 14.83
CA GLU A 116 -6.60 9.46 14.48
C GLU A 116 -6.68 9.80 12.98
N SER A 117 -5.63 10.39 12.39
CA SER A 117 -5.62 10.72 10.96
C SER A 117 -5.79 9.47 10.07
N ALA A 118 -5.14 8.36 10.43
CA ALA A 118 -5.32 7.11 9.69
C ALA A 118 -6.71 6.50 9.90
N MET A 119 -7.27 6.60 11.11
CA MET A 119 -8.62 6.13 11.41
C MET A 119 -9.68 6.88 10.59
N ASP A 120 -9.53 8.21 10.49
CA ASP A 120 -10.42 9.06 9.71
C ASP A 120 -10.36 8.70 8.22
N MET A 121 -9.15 8.54 7.66
CA MET A 121 -8.95 8.16 6.27
C MET A 121 -9.46 6.75 5.94
N LEU A 122 -9.34 5.81 6.89
CA LEU A 122 -9.82 4.44 6.72
C LEU A 122 -11.30 4.28 7.05
N GLY A 123 -11.94 5.30 7.62
CA GLY A 123 -13.33 5.25 8.05
C GLY A 123 -13.61 4.23 9.17
N THR A 124 -12.62 3.94 10.01
CA THR A 124 -12.75 2.95 11.09
C THR A 124 -11.87 3.27 12.30
N SER A 125 -12.41 3.00 13.50
CA SER A 125 -11.70 3.10 14.77
C SER A 125 -11.13 1.75 15.26
N GLU A 126 -11.31 0.66 14.51
CA GLU A 126 -10.95 -0.70 14.93
C GLU A 126 -9.48 -1.08 14.74
N ILE A 127 -8.64 -0.13 14.33
CA ILE A 127 -7.23 -0.39 14.02
C ILE A 127 -6.47 -0.58 15.33
N LYS A 128 -6.21 -1.84 15.68
CA LYS A 128 -5.56 -2.25 16.95
C LYS A 128 -4.09 -1.81 17.07
N ASP A 129 -3.42 -1.52 15.95
CA ASP A 129 -2.02 -1.10 15.92
C ASP A 129 -1.92 0.26 15.22
N THR A 130 -1.84 1.33 16.00
CA THR A 130 -2.12 2.71 15.56
C THR A 130 -0.88 3.48 15.09
N GLY A 131 0.30 2.86 15.09
CA GLY A 131 1.56 3.57 14.86
C GLY A 131 1.78 4.00 13.42
N TYR A 132 1.66 3.06 12.48
CA TYR A 132 2.06 3.21 11.08
C TYR A 132 1.09 2.42 10.20
N VAL A 133 0.05 3.08 9.70
CA VAL A 133 -1.07 2.37 9.07
C VAL A 133 -1.14 2.66 7.57
N LEU A 134 -0.96 3.92 7.17
CA LEU A 134 -1.03 4.34 5.78
C LEU A 134 0.30 4.95 5.36
N LEU A 135 0.78 4.57 4.18
CA LEU A 135 1.91 5.22 3.52
C LEU A 135 1.38 6.27 2.54
N SER A 136 1.88 7.49 2.65
CA SER A 136 1.73 8.55 1.65
C SER A 136 3.02 8.63 0.85
N ALA A 137 2.92 8.69 -0.48
CA ALA A 137 4.03 8.99 -1.38
C ALA A 137 3.63 10.16 -2.29
N TRP A 138 4.51 11.15 -2.43
CA TRP A 138 4.26 12.39 -3.18
C TRP A 138 5.34 12.65 -4.23
N TRP A 139 4.97 13.31 -5.34
CA TRP A 139 5.82 13.60 -6.49
C TRP A 139 5.70 15.07 -6.96
N ASP A 140 6.81 15.74 -7.28
CA ASP A 140 6.82 17.09 -7.89
C ASP A 140 7.26 17.11 -9.36
#